data_AF-A0A161HIH7-F1
#
_entry.id   AF-A0A161HIH7-F1
#
_cell.length_a   1.000
_cell.length_b   1.000
_cell.length_c   1.000
_cell.angle_alpha   90.00
_cell.angle_beta   90.00
_cell.angle_gamma   90.00
#
_symmetry.space_group_name_H-M   'P 1'
#
loop_
_entity.id
_entity.type
_entity.pdbx_description
1 polymer ?
#
loop_
_entity_poly.entity_id
_entity_poly.type
_entity_poly.pdbx_seq_one_letter_code
_entity_poly.pdbx_strand_id
1 'polypeptide(L)'
;MWYKKAEQGKRIGAFYVMNSVTLIAAGIISYAASFAKTAFASWRIFLLCMGLVTVFCGICVFLFLPDSIVRSKGFTDEEKVAALLRVKDEQSGTQNSKLKRYQMVEAVSDPKVWFVVLSVFLFSIPNGAITVFNSIIINSYGFGSQETLIVGAPAGVVTGAAVIIIQYYSDKTQNRTLISIWYFIPSIVGLAIMIALGDREKTLSMKAGLLIASYLSQVFGGGLALFLSWNASNIAGHSKKALVNALTFIAFPLGNILGTQTFQNKDAPMYIPGKISIMACLCAQVVVSTVWFFVNKYYNKKKQTFLDTLNVYEYEGLRMKMEFSDETDMRNPFFKYTK
;
A
#
# COMPACT_ATOMS: atom_id res chain seq x y z
N MET A 1 7.21 -19.28 6.03
CA MET A 1 6.18 -18.24 6.28
C MET A 1 5.53 -18.52 7.62
N TRP A 2 5.13 -17.51 8.40
CA TRP A 2 4.49 -17.68 9.72
C TRP A 2 2.97 -17.77 9.68
N TYR A 3 2.33 -17.35 8.58
CA TYR A 3 0.87 -17.19 8.49
C TYR A 3 0.29 -17.83 7.25
N LYS A 4 -0.95 -18.33 7.39
CA LYS A 4 -1.76 -18.83 6.27
C LYS A 4 -2.10 -17.70 5.28
N LYS A 5 -2.27 -18.01 4.00
CA LYS A 5 -2.67 -17.05 2.94
C LYS A 5 -3.94 -16.29 3.32
N ALA A 6 -4.90 -16.96 3.95
CA ALA A 6 -6.14 -16.35 4.45
C ALA A 6 -5.92 -15.36 5.62
N GLU A 7 -4.80 -15.45 6.33
CA GLU A 7 -4.48 -14.61 7.49
C GLU A 7 -3.49 -13.49 7.17
N GLN A 8 -2.75 -13.63 6.07
CA GLN A 8 -1.76 -12.64 5.63
C GLN A 8 -2.41 -11.27 5.37
N GLY A 9 -3.59 -11.23 4.73
CA GLY A 9 -4.32 -10.00 4.45
C GLY A 9 -4.60 -9.17 5.71
N LYS A 10 -5.26 -9.77 6.71
CA LYS A 10 -5.56 -9.12 8.00
C LYS A 10 -4.31 -8.63 8.74
N ARG A 11 -3.23 -9.41 8.73
CA ARG A 11 -1.99 -9.07 9.46
C ARG A 11 -1.18 -7.97 8.78
N ILE A 12 -1.12 -7.99 7.45
CA ILE A 12 -0.54 -6.88 6.68
C ILE A 12 -1.36 -5.61 6.96
N GLY A 13 -2.69 -5.71 7.00
CA GLY A 13 -3.55 -4.56 7.32
C GLY A 13 -3.29 -3.97 8.69
N ALA A 14 -3.25 -4.82 9.71
CA ALA A 14 -2.91 -4.40 11.07
C ALA A 14 -1.53 -3.72 11.13
N PHE A 15 -0.55 -4.22 10.36
CA PHE A 15 0.75 -3.58 10.25
C PHE A 15 0.67 -2.20 9.58
N TYR A 16 -0.11 -2.05 8.50
CA TYR A 16 -0.26 -0.76 7.83
C TYR A 16 -1.00 0.28 8.67
N VAL A 17 -1.94 -0.12 9.53
CA VAL A 17 -2.61 0.77 10.49
C VAL A 17 -1.61 1.46 11.43
N MET A 18 -0.44 0.85 11.70
CA MET A 18 0.60 1.48 12.51
C MET A 18 1.17 2.76 11.87
N ASN A 19 1.10 2.92 10.53
CA ASN A 19 1.46 4.19 9.88
C ASN A 19 0.49 5.31 10.30
N SER A 20 -0.80 5.00 10.37
CA SER A 20 -1.84 5.93 10.84
C SER A 20 -1.67 6.29 12.31
N VAL A 21 -1.35 5.30 13.16
CA VAL A 21 -1.03 5.54 14.58
C VAL A 21 0.20 6.44 14.72
N THR A 22 1.22 6.22 13.89
CA THR A 22 2.43 7.05 13.87
C THR A 22 2.12 8.48 13.50
N LEU A 23 1.21 8.72 12.55
CA LEU A 23 0.79 10.07 12.17
C LEU A 23 0.10 10.81 13.32
N ILE A 24 -0.77 10.12 14.07
CA ILE A 24 -1.46 10.67 15.25
C ILE A 24 -0.44 11.00 16.35
N ALA A 25 0.41 10.03 16.71
CA ALA A 25 1.42 10.20 17.73
C ALA A 25 2.41 11.33 17.37
N ALA A 26 2.86 11.38 16.12
CA ALA A 26 3.74 12.44 15.64
C ALA A 26 3.10 13.83 15.74
N GLY A 27 1.81 13.96 15.42
CA GLY A 27 1.06 15.22 15.59
C GLY A 27 0.99 15.66 17.05
N ILE A 28 0.65 14.75 17.97
CA ILE A 28 0.53 15.03 19.40
C ILE A 28 1.89 15.40 20.01
N ILE A 29 2.94 14.64 19.72
CA ILE A 29 4.29 14.89 20.24
C ILE A 29 4.83 16.21 19.67
N SER A 30 4.58 16.51 18.38
CA SER A 30 4.98 17.78 17.77
C SER A 30 4.27 18.97 18.42
N TYR A 31 2.98 18.83 18.73
CA TYR A 31 2.21 19.84 19.44
C TYR A 31 2.76 20.07 20.86
N ALA A 32 2.99 18.99 21.62
CA ALA A 32 3.57 19.07 22.97
C ALA A 32 4.97 19.71 22.96
N ALA A 33 5.82 19.34 22.01
CA ALA A 33 7.16 19.92 21.83
C ALA A 33 7.13 21.41 21.47
N SER A 34 6.03 21.90 20.89
CA SER A 34 5.86 23.32 20.53
C SER A 34 5.62 24.24 21.73
N PHE A 35 5.23 23.70 22.89
CA PHE A 35 5.09 24.45 24.14
C PHE A 35 6.36 24.50 24.99
N ALA A 36 7.37 23.69 24.65
CA ALA A 36 8.62 23.63 25.40
C ALA A 36 9.44 24.92 25.22
N LYS A 37 9.37 25.82 26.21
CA LYS A 37 10.21 27.01 26.31
C LYS A 37 11.58 26.65 26.90
N THR A 38 12.40 25.94 26.13
CA THR A 38 13.76 25.57 26.53
C THR A 38 14.79 26.18 25.58
N ALA A 39 16.08 26.13 25.94
CA ALA A 39 17.17 26.55 25.06
C ALA A 39 17.27 25.69 23.77
N PHE A 40 16.59 24.54 23.72
CA PHE A 40 16.55 23.67 22.58
C PHE A 40 15.39 24.01 21.64
N ALA A 41 15.70 24.07 20.34
CA ALA A 41 14.67 24.22 19.31
C ALA A 41 13.68 23.03 19.34
N SER A 42 12.38 23.31 19.25
CA SER A 42 11.30 22.32 19.37
C SER A 42 11.44 21.11 18.43
N TRP A 43 11.99 21.30 17.22
CA TRP A 43 12.24 20.21 16.28
C TRP A 43 13.28 19.19 16.77
N ARG A 44 14.26 19.61 17.57
CA ARG A 44 15.27 18.70 18.16
C ARG A 44 14.64 17.81 19.23
N ILE A 45 13.77 18.39 20.04
CA ILE A 45 13.02 17.67 21.09
C ILE A 45 12.12 16.60 20.47
N PHE A 46 11.42 16.97 19.38
CA PHE A 46 10.59 16.03 18.62
C PHE A 46 11.42 14.85 18.07
N LEU A 47 12.52 15.13 17.38
CA LEU A 47 13.39 14.08 16.82
C LEU A 47 13.99 13.17 17.89
N LEU A 48 14.40 13.73 19.03
CA LEU A 48 14.96 12.96 20.13
C LEU A 48 13.92 12.05 20.79
N CYS A 49 12.70 12.54 21.00
CA CYS A 49 11.61 11.73 21.53
C CYS A 49 11.26 10.56 20.59
N MET A 50 11.10 10.83 19.30
CA MET A 50 10.83 9.79 18.29
C MET A 50 12.00 8.80 18.19
N GLY A 51 13.24 9.28 18.24
CA GLY A 51 14.44 8.45 18.23
C GLY A 51 14.56 7.52 19.43
N LEU A 52 14.22 7.98 20.64
CA LEU A 52 14.23 7.13 21.84
C LEU A 52 13.18 6.02 21.75
N VAL A 53 11.98 6.33 21.24
CA VAL A 53 10.92 5.33 21.03
C VAL A 53 11.35 4.27 20.01
N THR A 54 12.02 4.66 18.92
CA THR A 54 12.51 3.70 17.92
C THR A 54 13.64 2.83 18.45
N VAL A 55 14.56 3.39 19.24
CA VAL A 55 15.63 2.62 19.91
C VAL A 55 15.02 1.60 20.89
N PHE A 56 14.06 2.02 21.72
CA PHE A 56 13.36 1.12 22.63
C PHE A 56 12.64 -0.01 21.87
N CYS A 57 11.93 0.32 20.80
CA CYS A 57 11.26 -0.68 19.95
C CYS A 57 12.28 -1.65 19.33
N GLY A 58 13.44 -1.15 18.88
CA GLY A 58 14.54 -1.97 18.36
C GLY A 58 15.09 -2.95 19.39
N ILE A 59 15.26 -2.52 20.64
CA ILE A 59 15.66 -3.39 21.76
C ILE A 59 14.60 -4.47 22.01
N CYS A 60 13.32 -4.09 22.03
CA CYS A 60 12.22 -5.05 22.19
C CYS A 60 12.20 -6.09 21.05
N VAL A 61 12.36 -5.67 19.80
CA VAL A 61 12.44 -6.58 18.65
C VAL A 61 13.64 -7.52 18.78
N PHE A 62 14.80 -7.01 19.20
CA PHE A 62 16.00 -7.82 19.40
C PHE A 62 15.82 -8.89 20.49
N LEU A 63 15.11 -8.57 21.57
CA LEU A 63 14.88 -9.50 22.69
C LEU A 63 13.74 -10.50 22.43
N PHE A 64 12.65 -10.05 21.80
CA PHE A 64 11.41 -10.82 21.72
C PHE A 64 11.10 -11.43 20.34
N LEU A 65 11.71 -10.97 19.24
CA LEU A 65 11.39 -11.49 17.90
C LEU A 65 12.23 -12.75 17.59
N PRO A 66 11.61 -13.93 17.45
CA PRO A 66 12.34 -15.14 17.08
C PRO A 66 12.63 -15.21 15.58
N ASP A 67 13.87 -15.58 15.22
CA ASP A 67 14.32 -15.69 13.81
C ASP A 67 13.50 -16.69 12.97
N SER A 68 12.91 -17.70 13.61
CA SER A 68 12.08 -18.70 12.93
C SER A 68 11.09 -19.36 13.89
N ILE A 69 10.05 -19.98 13.32
CA ILE A 69 9.07 -20.80 14.06
C ILE A 69 9.80 -21.90 14.87
N VAL A 70 10.87 -22.46 14.30
CA VAL A 70 11.72 -23.50 14.90
C VAL A 70 12.49 -22.97 16.12
N ARG A 71 12.94 -21.71 16.05
CA ARG A 71 13.72 -21.04 17.11
C ARG A 71 12.85 -20.19 18.04
N SER A 72 11.52 -20.32 17.95
CA SER A 72 10.59 -19.52 18.75
C SER A 72 10.72 -19.84 20.24
N LYS A 73 11.16 -18.85 21.02
CA LYS A 73 11.22 -18.93 22.49
C LYS A 73 9.80 -18.80 23.03
N GLY A 74 9.17 -19.91 23.39
CA GLY A 74 7.86 -19.93 24.05
C GLY A 74 6.86 -20.96 23.54
N PHE A 75 7.14 -21.65 22.44
CA PHE A 75 6.31 -22.77 21.97
C PHE A 75 6.93 -24.10 22.38
N THR A 76 6.10 -25.07 22.74
CA THR A 76 6.53 -26.47 22.88
C THR A 76 6.89 -27.05 21.52
N ASP A 77 7.71 -28.11 21.50
CA ASP A 77 8.15 -28.70 20.23
C ASP A 77 6.97 -29.28 19.43
N GLU A 78 5.92 -29.75 20.10
CA GLU A 78 4.66 -30.16 19.47
C GLU A 78 3.93 -28.99 18.80
N GLU A 79 3.84 -27.84 19.44
CA GLU A 79 3.23 -26.63 18.86
C GLU A 79 4.03 -26.08 17.68
N LYS A 80 5.37 -26.16 17.73
CA LYS A 80 6.23 -25.78 16.59
C LYS A 80 5.99 -26.68 15.39
N VAL A 81 5.84 -28.00 15.62
CA VAL A 81 5.51 -28.97 14.57
C VAL A 81 4.11 -28.72 14.01
N ALA A 82 3.12 -28.46 14.87
CA ALA A 82 1.76 -28.11 14.44
C ALA A 82 1.72 -26.81 13.62
N ALA A 83 2.48 -25.78 14.03
CA ALA A 83 2.62 -24.52 13.29
C ALA A 83 3.31 -24.71 11.93
N LEU A 84 4.33 -25.58 11.85
CA LEU A 84 4.98 -25.95 10.59
C LEU A 84 4.03 -26.69 9.65
N LEU A 85 3.29 -27.68 10.14
CA LEU A 85 2.32 -28.45 9.36
C LEU A 85 1.18 -27.55 8.84
N ARG A 86 0.70 -26.62 9.66
CA ARG A 86 -0.30 -25.62 9.29
C ARG A 86 0.10 -24.78 8.07
N VAL A 87 1.39 -24.49 7.92
CA VAL A 87 1.93 -23.70 6.80
C VAL A 87 2.31 -24.60 5.61
N LYS A 88 2.67 -25.88 5.87
CA LYS A 88 3.00 -26.88 4.86
C LYS A 88 1.84 -27.17 3.91
N ASP A 89 0.61 -27.23 4.43
CA ASP A 89 -0.60 -27.55 3.65
C ASP A 89 -0.93 -26.51 2.57
N GLU A 90 -0.41 -25.29 2.65
CA GLU A 90 -0.73 -24.24 1.68
C GLU A 90 0.16 -24.20 0.43
N GLN A 91 1.10 -25.16 0.30
CA GLN A 91 2.08 -25.22 -0.79
C GLN A 91 2.61 -23.82 -1.14
N SER A 92 3.00 -23.06 -0.11
CA SER A 92 3.71 -21.79 -0.31
C SER A 92 5.09 -22.18 -0.84
N GLY A 93 5.17 -22.28 -2.16
CA GLY A 93 6.16 -23.03 -2.94
C GLY A 93 7.54 -23.10 -2.30
N THR A 94 8.09 -24.31 -2.30
CA THR A 94 9.50 -24.58 -2.04
C THR A 94 10.34 -23.43 -2.61
N GLN A 95 11.05 -22.69 -1.75
CA GLN A 95 11.98 -21.65 -2.17
C GLN A 95 12.96 -22.28 -3.17
N ASN A 96 12.71 -22.05 -4.47
CA ASN A 96 13.63 -22.46 -5.50
C ASN A 96 14.75 -21.42 -5.50
N SER A 97 15.86 -21.75 -4.84
CA SER A 97 17.04 -20.88 -4.74
C SER A 97 17.69 -20.62 -6.11
N LYS A 98 17.29 -21.36 -7.15
CA LYS A 98 17.80 -21.20 -8.52
C LYS A 98 16.99 -20.16 -9.30
N LEU A 99 17.68 -19.08 -9.65
CA LEU A 99 17.14 -17.98 -10.44
C LEU A 99 17.01 -18.41 -11.91
N LYS A 100 15.78 -18.44 -12.43
CA LYS A 100 15.46 -18.90 -13.79
C LYS A 100 15.42 -17.71 -14.75
N ARG A 101 16.39 -17.63 -15.68
CA ARG A 101 16.48 -16.52 -16.65
C ARG A 101 15.25 -16.37 -17.54
N TYR A 102 14.61 -17.48 -17.95
CA TYR A 102 13.40 -17.41 -18.77
C TYR A 102 12.25 -16.71 -18.04
N GLN A 103 12.12 -16.93 -16.71
CA GLN A 103 11.08 -16.28 -15.90
C GLN A 103 11.34 -14.77 -15.76
N MET A 104 12.61 -14.33 -15.76
CA MET A 104 12.96 -12.90 -15.72
C MET A 104 12.63 -12.20 -17.04
N VAL A 105 12.97 -12.81 -18.18
CA VAL A 105 12.63 -12.23 -19.49
C VAL A 105 11.11 -12.15 -19.65
N GLU A 106 10.40 -13.23 -19.26
CA GLU A 106 8.94 -13.23 -19.25
C GLU A 106 8.37 -12.15 -18.32
N ALA A 107 8.99 -11.88 -17.17
CA ALA A 107 8.58 -10.82 -16.25
C ALA A 107 8.67 -9.42 -16.88
N VAL A 108 9.74 -9.13 -17.62
CA VAL A 108 9.95 -7.81 -18.23
C VAL A 108 9.10 -7.62 -19.48
N SER A 109 8.85 -8.69 -20.25
CA SER A 109 8.03 -8.62 -21.46
C SER A 109 6.52 -8.69 -21.19
N ASP A 110 6.10 -9.09 -19.99
CA ASP A 110 4.68 -9.23 -19.65
C ASP A 110 4.04 -7.85 -19.38
N PRO A 111 3.06 -7.40 -20.20
CA PRO A 111 2.36 -6.15 -19.98
C PRO A 111 1.71 -6.07 -18.59
N LYS A 112 1.39 -7.24 -18.00
CA LYS A 112 0.77 -7.31 -16.69
C LYS A 112 1.67 -6.79 -15.56
N VAL A 113 2.97 -7.02 -15.68
CA VAL A 113 3.96 -6.52 -14.72
C VAL A 113 4.00 -4.99 -14.78
N TRP A 114 3.96 -4.43 -15.98
CA TRP A 114 3.96 -2.98 -16.17
C TRP A 114 2.70 -2.30 -15.64
N PHE A 115 1.54 -2.95 -15.69
CA PHE A 115 0.33 -2.41 -15.03
C PHE A 115 0.50 -2.26 -13.52
N VAL A 116 1.16 -3.21 -12.85
CA VAL A 116 1.41 -3.12 -11.40
C VAL A 116 2.48 -2.08 -11.08
N VAL A 117 3.57 -2.06 -11.85
CA VAL A 117 4.64 -1.06 -11.70
C VAL A 117 4.09 0.36 -11.93
N LEU A 118 3.31 0.56 -12.98
CA LEU A 118 2.64 1.83 -13.28
C LEU A 118 1.66 2.21 -12.17
N SER A 119 0.92 1.25 -11.62
CA SER A 119 -0.01 1.51 -10.51
C SER A 119 0.71 2.02 -9.26
N VAL A 120 1.82 1.38 -8.91
CA VAL A 120 2.64 1.79 -7.77
C VAL A 120 3.25 3.16 -8.03
N PHE A 121 3.72 3.42 -9.25
CA PHE A 121 4.29 4.71 -9.64
C PHE A 121 3.26 5.85 -9.53
N LEU A 122 2.07 5.68 -10.11
CA LEU A 122 0.97 6.65 -10.06
C LEU A 122 0.46 6.90 -8.63
N PHE A 123 0.49 5.89 -7.78
CA PHE A 123 0.18 6.01 -6.35
C PHE A 123 1.25 6.79 -5.58
N SER A 124 2.52 6.59 -5.93
CA SER A 124 3.66 7.14 -5.20
C SER A 124 3.83 8.64 -5.40
N ILE A 125 3.41 9.17 -6.56
CA ILE A 125 3.44 10.62 -6.83
C ILE A 125 2.58 11.41 -5.81
N PRO A 126 1.27 11.12 -5.64
CA PRO A 126 0.45 11.65 -4.55
C PRO A 126 1.05 11.44 -3.16
N ASN A 127 1.56 10.24 -2.89
CA ASN A 127 2.10 9.89 -1.58
C ASN A 127 3.27 10.80 -1.17
N GLY A 128 4.25 10.98 -2.05
CA GLY A 128 5.40 11.86 -1.79
C GLY A 128 5.00 13.33 -1.64
N ALA A 129 4.09 13.80 -2.51
CA ALA A 129 3.62 15.18 -2.48
C ALA A 129 2.86 15.50 -1.18
N ILE A 130 1.87 14.69 -0.81
CA ILE A 130 1.01 14.94 0.36
C ILE A 130 1.81 14.83 1.65
N THR A 131 2.73 13.87 1.76
CA THR A 131 3.55 13.70 2.98
C THR A 131 4.33 14.96 3.34
N VAL A 132 4.84 15.69 2.34
CA VAL A 132 5.65 16.91 2.56
C VAL A 132 4.76 18.16 2.65
N PHE A 133 3.78 18.29 1.75
CA PHE A 133 3.03 19.54 1.58
C PHE A 133 1.77 19.62 2.43
N ASN A 134 1.29 18.54 3.05
CA ASN A 134 0.05 18.56 3.82
C ASN A 134 0.09 19.59 4.97
N SER A 135 1.18 19.64 5.74
CA SER A 135 1.33 20.63 6.82
C SER A 135 1.37 22.07 6.30
N ILE A 136 1.96 22.29 5.13
CA ILE A 136 2.03 23.61 4.48
C ILE A 136 0.63 24.05 4.00
N ILE A 137 -0.13 23.12 3.43
CA ILE A 137 -1.50 23.35 2.96
C ILE A 137 -2.44 23.64 4.14
N ILE A 138 -2.32 22.91 5.26
CA ILE A 138 -3.14 23.18 6.44
C ILE A 138 -2.79 24.55 7.05
N ASN A 139 -1.50 24.91 7.06
CA ASN A 139 -1.07 26.24 7.53
C ASN A 139 -1.64 27.36 6.65
N SER A 140 -1.69 27.17 5.33
CA SER A 140 -2.22 28.17 4.39
C SER A 140 -3.71 28.45 4.54
N TYR A 141 -4.46 27.64 5.30
CA TYR A 141 -5.85 27.92 5.69
C TYR A 141 -5.99 29.00 6.78
N GLY A 142 -4.88 29.54 7.28
CA GLY A 142 -4.87 30.56 8.32
C GLY A 142 -5.05 29.98 9.73
N PHE A 143 -4.53 28.77 9.96
CA PHE A 143 -4.31 28.23 11.30
C PHE A 143 -2.91 28.64 11.78
N GLY A 144 -2.74 28.87 13.09
CA GLY A 144 -1.41 29.07 13.65
C GLY A 144 -0.53 27.84 13.42
N SER A 145 0.80 28.01 13.32
CA SER A 145 1.75 26.90 13.12
C SER A 145 1.64 25.81 14.19
N GLN A 146 1.31 26.18 15.42
CA GLN A 146 1.06 25.24 16.52
C GLN A 146 -0.28 24.52 16.36
N GLU A 147 -1.34 25.21 15.95
CA GLU A 147 -2.67 24.63 15.72
C GLU A 147 -2.68 23.66 14.53
N THR A 148 -1.92 23.97 13.47
CA THR A 148 -1.78 23.10 12.30
C THR A 148 -1.30 21.69 12.67
N LEU A 149 -0.42 21.55 13.68
CA LEU A 149 0.13 20.27 14.10
C LEU A 149 -0.94 19.36 14.73
N ILE A 150 -1.80 19.93 15.59
CA ILE A 150 -2.87 19.16 16.25
C ILE A 150 -4.05 18.92 15.30
N VAL A 151 -4.35 19.88 14.43
CA VAL A 151 -5.37 19.74 13.38
C VAL A 151 -4.97 18.72 12.32
N GLY A 152 -3.68 18.41 12.16
CA GLY A 152 -3.23 17.31 11.31
C GLY A 152 -3.51 15.90 11.88
N ALA A 153 -3.61 15.74 13.21
CA ALA A 153 -3.71 14.43 13.84
C ALA A 153 -4.99 13.63 13.48
N PRO A 154 -6.19 14.26 13.38
CA PRO A 154 -7.40 13.57 12.92
C PRO A 154 -7.29 12.93 11.53
N ALA A 155 -6.41 13.44 10.66
CA ALA A 155 -6.17 12.83 9.35
C ALA A 155 -5.72 11.36 9.50
N GLY A 156 -4.90 11.08 10.50
CA GLY A 156 -4.44 9.71 10.79
C GLY A 156 -5.59 8.79 11.19
N VAL A 157 -6.59 9.28 11.94
CA VAL A 157 -7.76 8.49 12.33
C VAL A 157 -8.59 8.14 11.10
N VAL A 158 -8.83 9.10 10.20
CA VAL A 158 -9.60 8.91 8.97
C VAL A 158 -8.90 7.91 8.03
N THR A 159 -7.60 8.10 7.80
CA THR A 159 -6.81 7.16 6.99
C THR A 159 -6.77 5.78 7.62
N GLY A 160 -6.57 5.67 8.93
CA GLY A 160 -6.53 4.38 9.64
C GLY A 160 -7.86 3.63 9.56
N ALA A 161 -8.98 4.32 9.80
CA ALA A 161 -10.32 3.74 9.66
C ALA A 161 -10.58 3.27 8.23
N ALA A 162 -10.21 4.07 7.23
CA ALA A 162 -10.38 3.69 5.83
C ALA A 162 -9.56 2.44 5.46
N VAL A 163 -8.30 2.35 5.93
CA VAL A 163 -7.46 1.17 5.73
C VAL A 163 -8.11 -0.08 6.32
N ILE A 164 -8.61 -0.03 7.55
CA ILE A 164 -9.25 -1.17 8.22
C ILE A 164 -10.49 -1.63 7.44
N ILE A 165 -11.36 -0.68 7.09
CA ILE A 165 -12.61 -0.97 6.35
C ILE A 165 -12.27 -1.67 5.05
N ILE A 166 -11.30 -1.14 4.30
CA ILE A 166 -10.99 -1.61 2.96
C ILE A 166 -10.25 -2.93 2.98
N GLN A 167 -9.35 -3.14 3.94
CA GLN A 167 -8.73 -4.43 4.17
C GLN A 167 -9.78 -5.49 4.48
N TYR A 168 -10.74 -5.17 5.35
CA TYR A 168 -11.80 -6.08 5.76
C TYR A 168 -12.69 -6.46 4.59
N TYR A 169 -13.14 -5.49 3.79
CA TYR A 169 -13.94 -5.77 2.59
C TYR A 169 -13.11 -6.50 1.51
N SER A 170 -11.82 -6.19 1.36
CA SER A 170 -10.91 -6.83 0.40
C SER A 170 -10.74 -8.31 0.70
N ASP A 171 -10.51 -8.65 1.97
CA ASP A 171 -10.41 -10.04 2.41
C ASP A 171 -11.76 -10.77 2.35
N LYS A 172 -12.87 -10.12 2.70
CA LYS A 172 -14.21 -10.74 2.67
C LYS A 172 -14.68 -11.05 1.24
N THR A 173 -14.44 -10.13 0.31
CA THR A 173 -15.00 -10.21 -1.05
C THR A 173 -14.07 -10.96 -2.00
N GLN A 174 -12.78 -11.12 -1.66
CA GLN A 174 -11.74 -11.69 -2.52
C GLN A 174 -11.62 -11.00 -3.91
N ASN A 175 -12.28 -9.85 -4.07
CA ASN A 175 -12.31 -9.02 -5.29
C ASN A 175 -11.48 -7.77 -5.04
N ARG A 176 -10.16 -7.93 -5.06
CA ARG A 176 -9.20 -6.90 -4.62
C ARG A 176 -9.12 -5.73 -5.59
N THR A 177 -9.42 -5.93 -6.88
CA THR A 177 -9.33 -4.86 -7.88
C THR A 177 -10.54 -3.95 -7.87
N LEU A 178 -11.73 -4.48 -7.59
CA LEU A 178 -12.93 -3.63 -7.50
C LEU A 178 -12.85 -2.72 -6.27
N ILE A 179 -12.33 -3.24 -5.17
CA ILE A 179 -12.23 -2.53 -3.90
C ILE A 179 -11.17 -1.43 -3.96
N SER A 180 -10.08 -1.61 -4.72
CA SER A 180 -9.11 -0.53 -4.94
C SER A 180 -9.72 0.64 -5.72
N ILE A 181 -10.65 0.39 -6.66
CA ILE A 181 -11.32 1.47 -7.40
C ILE A 181 -12.13 2.33 -6.44
N TRP A 182 -12.97 1.71 -5.60
CA TRP A 182 -13.74 2.40 -4.58
C TRP A 182 -12.87 3.16 -3.58
N TYR A 183 -11.65 2.68 -3.35
CA TYR A 183 -10.71 3.30 -2.41
C TYR A 183 -10.23 4.68 -2.85
N PHE A 184 -9.98 4.88 -4.15
CA PHE A 184 -9.44 6.14 -4.65
C PHE A 184 -10.50 7.24 -4.82
N ILE A 185 -11.79 6.87 -4.91
CA ILE A 185 -12.89 7.82 -5.14
C ILE A 185 -12.98 8.90 -4.04
N PRO A 186 -13.01 8.57 -2.74
CA PRO A 186 -13.03 9.58 -1.68
C PRO A 186 -11.86 10.56 -1.78
N SER A 187 -10.65 10.07 -2.09
CA SER A 187 -9.47 10.92 -2.21
C SER A 187 -9.53 11.89 -3.39
N ILE A 188 -10.09 11.46 -4.52
CA ILE A 188 -10.36 12.33 -5.67
C ILE A 188 -11.38 13.42 -5.31
N VAL A 189 -12.47 13.03 -4.62
CA VAL A 189 -13.50 13.99 -4.17
C VAL A 189 -12.90 15.01 -3.19
N GLY A 190 -12.06 14.56 -2.25
CA GLY A 190 -11.37 15.44 -1.31
C GLY A 190 -10.50 16.48 -2.03
N LEU A 191 -9.71 16.05 -3.01
CA LEU A 191 -8.88 16.97 -3.82
C LEU A 191 -9.72 17.92 -4.67
N ALA A 192 -10.81 17.44 -5.29
CA ALA A 192 -11.71 18.28 -6.07
C ALA A 192 -12.32 19.40 -5.22
N ILE A 193 -12.75 19.08 -3.99
CA ILE A 193 -13.25 20.08 -3.03
C ILE A 193 -12.14 21.07 -2.64
N MET A 194 -10.91 20.60 -2.39
CA MET A 194 -9.76 21.48 -2.07
C MET A 194 -9.36 22.41 -3.22
N ILE A 195 -9.66 22.05 -4.47
CA ILE A 195 -9.43 22.88 -5.66
C ILE A 195 -10.58 23.87 -5.85
N ALA A 196 -11.83 23.39 -5.76
CA ALA A 196 -13.03 24.21 -5.94
C ALA A 196 -13.20 25.29 -4.86
N LEU A 197 -12.78 25.00 -3.62
CA LEU A 197 -12.81 25.95 -2.50
C LEU A 197 -11.56 26.83 -2.40
N GLY A 198 -10.64 26.74 -3.38
CA GLY A 198 -9.42 27.53 -3.46
C GLY A 198 -9.64 29.00 -3.83
N ASP A 199 -10.67 29.66 -3.29
CA ASP A 199 -10.80 31.11 -3.36
C ASP A 199 -10.35 31.71 -2.02
N ARG A 200 -9.45 32.69 -2.06
CA ARG A 200 -8.84 33.31 -0.88
C ARG A 200 -9.87 33.93 0.08
N GLU A 201 -10.97 34.45 -0.45
CA GLU A 201 -12.07 35.02 0.34
C GLU A 201 -12.99 33.94 0.97
N LYS A 202 -13.21 32.81 0.29
CA LYS A 202 -14.04 31.71 0.81
C LYS A 202 -13.30 30.81 1.80
N THR A 203 -11.97 30.77 1.71
CA THR A 203 -11.09 29.94 2.55
C THR A 203 -11.24 30.24 4.05
N LEU A 204 -11.44 31.52 4.41
CA LEU A 204 -11.61 31.94 5.80
C LEU A 204 -12.98 31.59 6.39
N SER A 205 -14.04 31.60 5.57
CA SER A 205 -15.41 31.27 5.99
C SER A 205 -15.70 29.76 5.99
N MET A 206 -14.92 28.96 5.25
CA MET A 206 -15.14 27.51 5.07
C MET A 206 -13.97 26.64 5.57
N LYS A 207 -13.27 27.06 6.63
CA LYS A 207 -12.14 26.32 7.22
C LYS A 207 -12.47 24.85 7.53
N ALA A 208 -13.64 24.58 8.09
CA ALA A 208 -14.08 23.22 8.41
C ALA A 208 -14.23 22.33 7.15
N GLY A 209 -14.75 22.89 6.05
CA GLY A 209 -14.91 22.17 4.78
C GLY A 209 -13.56 21.82 4.13
N LEU A 210 -12.60 22.75 4.17
CA LEU A 210 -11.24 22.52 3.69
C LEU A 210 -10.48 21.48 4.51
N LEU A 211 -10.66 21.47 5.83
CA LEU A 211 -10.09 20.45 6.70
C LEU A 211 -10.65 19.05 6.41
N ILE A 212 -11.97 18.93 6.30
CA ILE A 212 -12.60 17.66 5.93
C ILE A 212 -12.11 17.18 4.56
N ALA A 213 -11.99 18.08 3.59
CA ALA A 213 -11.46 17.76 2.28
C ALA A 213 -9.98 17.30 2.32
N SER A 214 -9.17 17.91 3.19
CA SER A 214 -7.77 17.51 3.44
C SER A 214 -7.65 16.15 4.13
N TYR A 215 -8.61 15.77 4.98
CA TYR A 215 -8.64 14.43 5.57
C TYR A 215 -9.08 13.38 4.54
N LEU A 216 -10.08 13.73 3.72
CA LEU A 216 -10.59 12.85 2.69
C LEU A 216 -9.56 12.57 1.58
N SER A 217 -8.75 13.58 1.23
CA SER A 217 -7.66 13.44 0.26
C SER A 217 -6.57 12.47 0.72
N GLN A 218 -6.45 12.18 2.03
CA GLN A 218 -5.47 11.24 2.60
C GLN A 218 -6.00 9.81 2.80
N VAL A 219 -7.24 9.55 2.40
CA VAL A 219 -7.85 8.22 2.52
C VAL A 219 -7.01 7.15 1.80
N PHE A 220 -6.39 7.48 0.66
CA PHE A 220 -5.60 6.54 -0.15
C PHE A 220 -4.35 5.95 0.52
N GLY A 221 -3.91 6.40 1.71
CA GLY A 221 -2.60 6.08 2.31
C GLY A 221 -2.25 4.58 2.49
N GLY A 222 -3.21 3.67 2.45
CA GLY A 222 -3.00 2.21 2.47
C GLY A 222 -2.86 1.55 1.09
N GLY A 223 -2.81 2.31 0.00
CA GLY A 223 -2.83 1.76 -1.36
C GLY A 223 -1.66 0.83 -1.67
N LEU A 224 -0.49 1.08 -1.08
CA LEU A 224 0.69 0.24 -1.28
C LEU A 224 0.48 -1.21 -0.81
N ALA A 225 -0.24 -1.42 0.29
CA ALA A 225 -0.56 -2.75 0.79
C ALA A 225 -1.44 -3.54 -0.21
N LEU A 226 -2.38 -2.85 -0.86
CA LEU A 226 -3.22 -3.44 -1.90
C LEU A 226 -2.40 -3.84 -3.12
N PHE A 227 -1.47 -2.97 -3.58
CA PHE A 227 -0.62 -3.29 -4.73
C PHE A 227 0.38 -4.42 -4.44
N LEU A 228 0.96 -4.47 -3.24
CA LEU A 228 1.78 -5.61 -2.81
C LEU A 228 0.95 -6.90 -2.77
N SER A 229 -0.31 -6.82 -2.36
CA SER A 229 -1.23 -7.96 -2.39
C SER A 229 -1.59 -8.38 -3.82
N TRP A 230 -1.62 -7.45 -4.78
CA TRP A 230 -1.78 -7.78 -6.20
C TRP A 230 -0.56 -8.51 -6.74
N ASN A 231 0.65 -8.04 -6.45
CA ASN A 231 1.88 -8.75 -6.79
C ASN A 231 1.89 -10.17 -6.19
N ALA A 232 1.38 -10.32 -4.97
CA ALA A 232 1.35 -11.61 -4.31
C ALA A 232 0.40 -12.62 -4.97
N SER A 233 -0.72 -12.17 -5.55
CA SER A 233 -1.81 -13.03 -6.02
C SER A 233 -2.05 -13.05 -7.52
N ASN A 234 -1.47 -12.14 -8.30
CA ASN A 234 -1.58 -12.11 -9.75
C ASN A 234 -0.30 -12.54 -10.48
N ILE A 235 0.76 -12.88 -9.73
CA ILE A 235 2.06 -13.24 -10.28
C ILE A 235 2.51 -14.56 -9.68
N ALA A 236 2.83 -15.52 -10.55
CA ALA A 236 3.38 -16.82 -10.20
C ALA A 236 4.76 -17.02 -10.84
N GLY A 237 5.53 -17.94 -10.26
CA GLY A 237 6.94 -18.15 -10.59
C GLY A 237 7.86 -17.40 -9.62
N HIS A 238 8.76 -18.13 -8.97
CA HIS A 238 9.63 -17.58 -7.93
C HIS A 238 10.51 -16.43 -8.42
N SER A 239 11.19 -16.59 -9.56
CA SER A 239 12.12 -15.57 -10.09
C SER A 239 11.36 -14.37 -10.68
N LYS A 240 10.19 -14.62 -11.30
CA LYS A 240 9.31 -13.56 -11.81
C LYS A 240 8.81 -12.68 -10.65
N LYS A 241 8.28 -13.29 -9.58
CA LYS A 241 7.79 -12.56 -8.41
C LYS A 241 8.88 -11.73 -7.73
N ALA A 242 10.09 -12.26 -7.62
CA ALA A 242 11.24 -11.52 -7.08
C ALA A 242 11.55 -10.27 -7.92
N LEU A 243 11.61 -10.40 -9.25
CA LEU A 243 11.88 -9.29 -10.15
C LEU A 243 10.77 -8.24 -10.13
N VAL A 244 9.50 -8.65 -10.11
CA VAL A 244 8.39 -7.68 -10.04
C VAL A 244 8.34 -6.93 -8.71
N ASN A 245 8.63 -7.61 -7.60
CA ASN A 245 8.78 -6.94 -6.32
C ASN A 245 9.93 -5.93 -6.37
N ALA A 246 11.08 -6.27 -6.96
CA ALA A 246 12.19 -5.35 -7.13
C ALA A 246 11.80 -4.11 -7.96
N LEU A 247 11.14 -4.30 -9.11
CA LEU A 247 10.63 -3.18 -9.93
C LEU A 247 9.64 -2.30 -9.16
N THR A 248 8.77 -2.91 -8.35
CA THR A 248 7.81 -2.21 -7.49
C THR A 248 8.52 -1.34 -6.45
N PHE A 249 9.57 -1.86 -5.81
CA PHE A 249 10.39 -1.11 -4.86
C PHE A 249 11.26 -0.03 -5.51
N ILE A 250 11.55 -0.11 -6.81
CA ILE A 250 12.21 0.97 -7.57
C ILE A 250 11.21 2.06 -7.96
N ALA A 251 10.01 1.67 -8.40
CA ALA A 251 8.97 2.61 -8.82
C ALA A 251 8.47 3.50 -7.67
N PHE A 252 8.43 2.96 -6.45
CA PHE A 252 7.91 3.68 -5.28
C PHE A 252 8.75 4.94 -4.92
N PRO A 253 10.07 4.85 -4.70
CA PRO A 253 10.91 6.04 -4.49
C PRO A 253 10.92 7.01 -5.67
N LEU A 254 10.94 6.51 -6.91
CA LEU A 254 10.93 7.37 -8.10
C LEU A 254 9.66 8.23 -8.16
N GLY A 255 8.50 7.64 -7.89
CA GLY A 255 7.25 8.38 -7.83
C GLY A 255 7.23 9.39 -6.67
N ASN A 256 7.76 9.04 -5.49
CA ASN A 256 7.83 9.98 -4.37
C ASN A 256 8.71 11.20 -4.69
N ILE A 257 9.86 11.00 -5.35
CA ILE A 257 10.76 12.09 -5.78
C ILE A 257 10.01 13.01 -6.75
N LEU A 258 9.36 12.46 -7.77
CA LEU A 258 8.58 13.24 -8.73
C LEU A 258 7.41 13.97 -8.06
N GLY A 259 6.74 13.31 -7.10
CA GLY A 259 5.68 13.90 -6.29
C GLY A 259 6.11 15.18 -5.61
N THR A 260 7.26 15.20 -4.96
CA THR A 260 7.77 16.42 -4.29
C THR A 260 8.05 17.57 -5.25
N GLN A 261 8.34 17.29 -6.53
CA GLN A 261 8.59 18.31 -7.55
C GLN A 261 7.30 18.92 -8.14
N THR A 262 6.14 18.29 -7.91
CA THR A 262 4.84 18.80 -8.41
C THR A 262 4.36 20.06 -7.70
N PHE A 263 4.84 20.31 -6.49
CA PHE A 263 4.51 21.50 -5.70
C PHE A 263 5.66 22.49 -5.76
N GLN A 264 5.47 23.57 -6.52
CA GLN A 264 6.48 24.61 -6.67
C GLN A 264 6.13 25.82 -5.80
N ASN A 265 7.17 26.48 -5.26
CA ASN A 265 7.00 27.69 -4.44
C ASN A 265 6.30 28.83 -5.19
N LYS A 266 6.42 28.86 -6.53
CA LYS A 266 5.75 29.86 -7.38
C LYS A 266 4.22 29.78 -7.33
N ASP A 267 3.68 28.62 -6.98
CA ASP A 267 2.22 28.37 -6.95
C ASP A 267 1.65 28.51 -5.52
N ALA A 268 2.47 28.96 -4.57
CA ALA A 268 2.04 29.28 -3.21
C ALA A 268 1.05 30.47 -3.24
N PRO A 269 0.06 30.53 -2.33
CA PRO A 269 -0.21 29.62 -1.20
C PRO A 269 -1.22 28.50 -1.50
N MET A 270 -1.84 28.48 -2.69
CA MET A 270 -2.95 27.58 -2.99
C MET A 270 -2.54 26.29 -3.71
N TYR A 271 -1.37 26.28 -4.35
CA TYR A 271 -0.76 25.13 -5.02
C TYR A 271 -1.74 24.41 -5.96
N ILE A 272 -2.55 25.16 -6.70
CA ILE A 272 -3.61 24.63 -7.57
C ILE A 272 -3.03 23.66 -8.63
N PRO A 273 -1.93 23.98 -9.34
CA PRO A 273 -1.34 23.05 -10.30
C PRO A 273 -0.90 21.73 -9.65
N GLY A 274 -0.26 21.79 -8.48
CA GLY A 274 0.15 20.59 -7.73
C GLY A 274 -1.03 19.72 -7.32
N LYS A 275 -2.12 20.33 -6.82
CA LYS A 275 -3.36 19.62 -6.48
C LYS A 275 -4.00 18.96 -7.70
N ILE A 276 -4.02 19.63 -8.86
CA ILE A 276 -4.53 19.08 -10.11
C ILE A 276 -3.67 17.91 -10.58
N SER A 277 -2.33 18.01 -10.50
CA SER A 277 -1.42 16.92 -10.86
C SER A 277 -1.65 15.67 -10.01
N ILE A 278 -1.82 15.82 -8.69
CA ILE A 278 -2.18 14.70 -7.80
C ILE A 278 -3.52 14.10 -8.23
N MET A 279 -4.54 14.92 -8.42
CA MET A 279 -5.88 14.46 -8.82
C MET A 279 -5.83 13.70 -10.16
N ALA A 280 -5.07 14.20 -11.14
CA ALA A 280 -4.86 13.54 -12.42
C ALA A 280 -4.18 12.16 -12.25
N CYS A 281 -3.18 12.06 -11.37
CA CYS A 281 -2.53 10.78 -11.06
C CYS A 281 -3.51 9.77 -10.44
N LEU A 282 -4.36 10.21 -9.50
CA LEU A 282 -5.38 9.34 -8.89
C LEU A 282 -6.47 8.93 -9.89
N CYS A 283 -6.91 9.84 -10.77
CA CYS A 283 -7.84 9.51 -11.85
C CYS A 283 -7.22 8.50 -12.82
N ALA A 284 -5.96 8.69 -13.22
CA ALA A 284 -5.22 7.74 -14.03
C ALA A 284 -5.11 6.37 -13.33
N GLN A 285 -4.91 6.37 -12.01
CA GLN A 285 -4.87 5.13 -11.21
C GLN A 285 -6.21 4.38 -11.24
N VAL A 286 -7.33 5.08 -11.19
CA VAL A 286 -8.67 4.47 -11.32
C VAL A 286 -8.84 3.83 -12.70
N VAL A 287 -8.40 4.52 -13.77
CA VAL A 287 -8.45 3.97 -15.14
C VAL A 287 -7.57 2.72 -15.25
N VAL A 288 -6.33 2.78 -14.77
CA VAL A 288 -5.39 1.65 -14.78
C VAL A 288 -5.95 0.46 -14.00
N SER A 289 -6.52 0.70 -12.81
CA SER A 289 -7.14 -0.35 -11.99
C SER A 289 -8.35 -0.98 -12.68
N THR A 290 -9.13 -0.17 -13.41
CA THR A 290 -10.30 -0.65 -14.18
C THR A 290 -9.87 -1.49 -15.37
N VAL A 291 -8.87 -1.04 -16.13
CA VAL A 291 -8.29 -1.83 -17.24
C VAL A 291 -7.72 -3.14 -16.72
N TRP A 292 -7.00 -3.11 -15.59
CA TRP A 292 -6.47 -4.29 -14.92
C TRP A 292 -7.56 -5.32 -14.57
N PHE A 293 -8.70 -4.86 -14.03
CA PHE A 293 -9.85 -5.71 -13.74
C PHE A 293 -10.35 -6.45 -14.98
N PHE A 294 -10.54 -5.75 -16.10
CA PHE A 294 -11.01 -6.34 -17.34
C PHE A 294 -9.98 -7.29 -17.97
N VAL A 295 -8.69 -6.95 -17.91
CA VAL A 295 -7.59 -7.80 -18.37
C VAL A 295 -7.57 -9.11 -17.59
N ASN A 296 -7.64 -9.06 -16.25
CA ASN A 296 -7.68 -10.27 -15.42
C ASN A 296 -8.92 -11.12 -15.71
N LYS A 297 -10.08 -10.49 -15.90
CA LYS A 297 -11.32 -11.19 -16.28
C LYS A 297 -11.20 -11.88 -17.64
N TYR A 298 -10.60 -11.23 -18.63
CA TYR A 298 -10.35 -11.79 -19.95
C TYR A 298 -9.41 -13.01 -19.88
N TYR A 299 -8.28 -12.90 -19.21
CA TYR A 299 -7.33 -14.01 -19.07
C TYR A 299 -7.91 -15.18 -18.28
N ASN A 300 -8.67 -14.91 -17.22
CA ASN A 300 -9.38 -15.94 -16.48
C ASN A 300 -10.40 -16.68 -17.36
N LYS A 301 -11.16 -15.96 -18.19
CA LYS A 301 -12.11 -16.58 -19.13
C LYS A 301 -11.38 -17.42 -20.17
N LYS A 302 -10.30 -16.90 -20.77
CA LYS A 302 -9.50 -17.62 -21.77
C LYS A 302 -8.92 -18.92 -21.21
N LYS A 303 -8.40 -18.90 -19.98
CA LYS A 303 -7.88 -20.09 -19.30
C LYS A 303 -8.99 -21.09 -18.96
N GLN A 304 -10.12 -20.61 -18.47
CA GLN A 304 -11.27 -21.48 -18.20
C GLN A 304 -11.74 -22.18 -19.48
N THR A 305 -11.89 -21.45 -20.59
CA THR A 305 -12.27 -22.05 -21.88
C THR A 305 -11.26 -23.11 -22.35
N PHE A 306 -9.96 -22.91 -22.14
CA PHE A 306 -8.96 -23.93 -22.43
C PHE A 306 -9.12 -25.17 -21.53
N LEU A 307 -9.35 -24.98 -20.24
CA LEU A 307 -9.57 -26.09 -19.31
C LEU A 307 -10.86 -26.86 -19.65
N ASP A 308 -11.89 -26.17 -20.10
CA ASP A 308 -13.17 -26.79 -20.49
C ASP A 308 -13.07 -27.62 -21.78
N THR A 309 -11.99 -27.46 -22.57
CA THR A 309 -11.72 -28.30 -23.77
C THR A 309 -11.01 -29.62 -23.46
N LEU A 310 -10.48 -29.79 -22.25
CA LEU A 310 -9.72 -30.99 -21.86
C LEU A 310 -10.66 -32.10 -21.40
N ASN A 311 -10.34 -33.35 -21.77
CA ASN A 311 -11.01 -34.52 -21.19
C ASN A 311 -10.58 -34.73 -19.73
N VAL A 312 -11.39 -35.47 -18.95
CA VAL A 312 -11.19 -35.68 -17.50
C VAL A 312 -9.77 -36.19 -17.17
N TYR A 313 -9.25 -37.15 -17.95
CA TYR A 313 -7.90 -37.69 -17.76
C TYR A 313 -6.79 -36.70 -18.09
N GLU A 314 -6.96 -35.88 -19.14
CA GLU A 314 -5.99 -34.84 -19.51
C GLU A 314 -5.97 -33.71 -18.48
N TYR A 315 -7.15 -33.36 -17.95
CA TYR A 315 -7.30 -32.37 -16.90
C TYR A 315 -6.56 -32.78 -15.62
N GLU A 316 -6.78 -34.01 -15.13
CA GLU A 316 -6.11 -34.51 -13.92
C GLU A 316 -4.60 -34.68 -14.11
N GLY A 317 -4.16 -35.20 -15.26
CA GLY A 317 -2.74 -35.35 -15.58
C GLY A 317 -2.02 -34.00 -15.66
N LEU A 318 -2.63 -33.01 -16.30
CA LEU A 318 -2.09 -31.65 -16.37
C LEU A 318 -2.09 -30.97 -15.00
N ARG A 319 -3.13 -31.18 -14.19
CA ARG A 319 -3.24 -30.64 -12.83
C ARG A 319 -2.11 -31.16 -11.93
N MET A 320 -1.89 -32.47 -11.88
CA MET A 320 -0.81 -33.06 -11.09
C MET A 320 0.57 -32.58 -11.54
N LYS A 321 0.79 -32.46 -12.86
CA LYS A 321 2.05 -31.95 -13.41
C LYS A 321 2.29 -30.48 -13.06
N MET A 322 1.24 -29.67 -13.07
CA MET A 322 1.32 -28.24 -12.77
C MET A 322 1.34 -27.90 -11.28
N GLU A 323 0.88 -28.81 -10.42
CA GLU A 323 0.85 -28.63 -8.96
C GLU A 323 2.26 -28.59 -8.36
N PHE A 324 3.19 -29.37 -8.90
CA PHE A 324 4.58 -29.42 -8.45
C PHE A 324 5.54 -28.57 -9.32
N SER A 325 5.06 -27.97 -10.41
CA SER A 325 5.91 -27.17 -11.30
C SER A 325 5.92 -25.70 -10.91
N ASP A 326 7.12 -25.14 -10.73
CA ASP A 326 7.33 -23.69 -10.56
C ASP A 326 7.28 -23.00 -11.94
N GLU A 327 6.11 -23.07 -12.56
CA GLU A 327 5.76 -22.39 -13.81
C GLU A 327 5.15 -21.00 -13.54
N THR A 328 5.29 -20.11 -14.53
CA THR A 328 4.79 -18.74 -14.45
C THR A 328 3.27 -18.67 -14.59
N ASP A 329 2.68 -17.54 -14.20
CA ASP A 329 1.24 -17.27 -14.33
C ASP A 329 0.73 -17.39 -15.77
N MET A 330 1.56 -17.17 -16.80
CA MET A 330 1.15 -17.32 -18.19
C MET A 330 1.13 -18.79 -18.64
N ARG A 331 2.07 -19.59 -18.14
CA ARG A 331 2.25 -21.00 -18.53
C ARG A 331 1.35 -21.95 -17.75
N ASN A 332 0.94 -21.57 -16.53
CA ASN A 332 0.02 -22.37 -15.73
C ASN A 332 -1.45 -22.05 -16.06
N PRO A 333 -2.19 -22.97 -16.72
CA PRO A 333 -3.60 -22.77 -17.08
C PRO A 333 -4.54 -22.83 -15.87
N PHE A 334 -4.13 -23.48 -14.77
CA PHE A 334 -4.90 -23.56 -13.52
C PHE A 334 -4.77 -22.30 -12.65
N PHE A 335 -3.79 -21.42 -12.95
CA PHE A 335 -3.61 -20.18 -12.21
C PHE A 335 -4.74 -19.18 -12.51
N LYS A 336 -5.54 -18.87 -11.49
CA LYS A 336 -6.61 -17.87 -11.54
C LYS A 336 -6.12 -16.52 -11.02
N TYR A 337 -6.23 -15.50 -11.86
CA TYR A 337 -5.98 -14.12 -11.46
C TYR A 337 -7.08 -13.65 -10.49
N THR A 338 -6.69 -12.86 -9.50
CA THR A 338 -7.65 -12.26 -8.57
C THR A 338 -8.45 -11.20 -9.30
N LYS A 339 -9.77 -11.22 -9.12
CA LYS A 339 -10.67 -10.25 -9.75
C LYS A 339 -10.49 -8.86 -9.18
#